data_AF-A0AAU1HN57-F1
#
_entry.id   AF-A0AAU1HN57-F1
#
_cell.length_a   1.000
_cell.length_b   1.000
_cell.length_c   1.000
_cell.angle_alpha   90.00
_cell.angle_beta   90.00
_cell.angle_gamma   90.00
#
_symmetry.space_group_name_H-M   'P 1'
#
loop_
_entity.id
_entity.type
_entity.pdbx_description
1 polymer ?
#
loop_
_entity_poly.entity_id
_entity_poly.type
_entity_poly.pdbx_seq_one_letter_code
_entity_poly.pdbx_strand_id
1 'polypeptide(L)' 'MFQDSPIYDRLIAERGDIPTQVRREAERVSREIEFAMQPLLQSGGHAPPPGRPAPPAPTWQRSALPPGPQSL' A
#
# COMPACT_ATOMS: atom_id res chain seq x y z
N MET A 1 4.50 -18.96 11.56
CA MET A 1 5.84 -18.47 11.23
C MET A 1 6.06 -18.71 9.74
N PHE A 2 6.31 -17.66 8.95
CA PHE A 2 6.57 -17.75 7.50
C PHE A 2 8.06 -17.82 7.17
N GLN A 3 8.91 -17.95 8.20
CA GLN A 3 10.36 -17.72 8.10
C GLN A 3 11.11 -18.83 7.37
N ASP A 4 10.51 -20.02 7.24
CA ASP A 4 11.10 -21.17 6.54
C ASP A 4 10.24 -21.57 5.34
N SER A 5 9.69 -20.59 4.60
CA SER A 5 9.06 -20.92 3.32
C SER A 5 10.15 -20.88 2.24
N PRO A 6 10.70 -22.03 1.81
CA PRO A 6 11.85 -22.11 0.90
C PRO A 6 11.57 -21.50 -0.49
N ILE A 7 10.32 -21.07 -0.72
CA ILE A 7 9.91 -20.41 -1.95
C ILE A 7 10.51 -19.01 -2.05
N TYR A 8 10.60 -18.24 -0.97
CA TYR A 8 11.06 -16.85 -1.04
C TYR A 8 12.57 -16.77 -1.31
N ASP A 9 13.39 -17.51 -0.57
CA ASP A 9 14.85 -17.53 -0.79
C ASP A 9 15.20 -18.01 -2.19
N ARG A 10 14.50 -19.04 -2.68
CA ARG A 10 14.69 -19.55 -4.04
C ARG A 10 14.28 -18.53 -5.09
N LEU A 11 13.15 -17.85 -4.92
CA LEU A 11 12.72 -16.79 -5.82
C LEU A 11 13.72 -15.63 -5.82
N ILE A 12 14.26 -15.25 -4.65
CA ILE A 12 15.29 -14.22 -4.54
C ILE A 12 16.57 -14.65 -5.28
N ALA A 13 16.99 -15.91 -5.15
CA ALA A 13 18.15 -16.42 -5.87
C ALA A 13 17.96 -16.47 -7.40
N GLU A 14 16.76 -16.84 -7.87
CA GLU A 14 16.45 -17.03 -9.30
C GLU A 14 16.01 -15.72 -10.01
N ARG A 15 15.46 -14.76 -9.27
CA ARG A 15 14.82 -13.54 -9.81
C ARG A 15 15.35 -12.24 -9.19
N GLY A 16 16.18 -12.33 -8.15
CA GLY A 16 16.56 -11.20 -7.32
C GLY A 16 15.52 -10.87 -6.26
N ASP A 17 15.88 -9.99 -5.32
CA ASP A 17 14.99 -9.54 -4.23
C ASP A 17 13.94 -8.54 -4.72
N ILE A 18 13.01 -9.03 -5.54
CA ILE A 18 11.89 -8.27 -6.09
C ILE A 18 11.05 -7.61 -4.99
N PRO A 19 10.70 -8.27 -3.86
CA PRO A 19 9.93 -7.63 -2.79
C PRO A 19 10.61 -6.38 -2.23
N THR A 20 11.92 -6.44 -1.94
CA THR A 20 12.66 -5.27 -1.44
C THR A 20 12.78 -4.18 -2.50
N GLN A 21 12.99 -4.54 -3.76
CA GLN A 21 13.04 -3.59 -4.87
C GLN A 21 11.72 -2.83 -5.04
N VAL A 22 10.60 -3.55 -5.05
CA VAL A 22 9.26 -2.96 -5.17
C VAL A 22 8.97 -2.04 -3.98
N ARG A 23 9.33 -2.44 -2.75
CA ARG A 23 9.18 -1.58 -1.56
C ARG A 23 9.97 -0.28 -1.72
N ARG A 24 11.25 -0.37 -2.12
CA ARG A 24 12.11 0.80 -2.32
C ARG A 24 11.52 1.74 -3.38
N GLU A 25 11.04 1.21 -4.49
CA GLU A 25 10.47 2.04 -5.56
C GLU A 25 9.15 2.66 -5.14
N ALA A 26 8.28 1.92 -4.45
CA ALA A 26 7.04 2.44 -3.90
C ALA A 26 7.30 3.61 -2.94
N GLU A 27 8.30 3.50 -2.07
CA GLU A 27 8.72 4.59 -1.17
C GLU A 27 9.27 5.79 -1.94
N ARG A 28 10.09 5.56 -2.97
CA ARG A 28 10.62 6.62 -3.84
C ARG A 28 9.49 7.39 -4.53
N VAL A 29 8.58 6.68 -5.19
CA VAL A 29 7.42 7.27 -5.89
C VAL A 29 6.49 7.98 -4.92
N SER A 30 6.26 7.43 -3.73
CA SER A 30 5.42 8.07 -2.71
C SER A 30 5.98 9.44 -2.29
N ARG A 31 7.29 9.54 -2.08
CA ARG A 31 7.96 10.82 -1.77
C ARG A 31 7.92 11.80 -2.93
N GLU A 32 8.05 11.31 -4.16
CA GLU A 32 7.97 12.14 -5.37
C GLU A 32 6.56 12.74 -5.53
N ILE A 33 5.52 11.95 -5.28
CA ILE A 33 4.13 12.40 -5.28
C ILE A 33 3.89 13.42 -4.16
N GLU A 34 4.34 13.14 -2.94
CA GLU A 34 4.22 14.07 -1.81
C GLU A 34 4.86 15.41 -2.14
N PHE A 35 6.09 15.41 -2.66
CA PHE A 35 6.79 16.62 -3.08
C PHE A 35 6.05 17.37 -4.20
N ALA A 36 5.55 16.67 -5.21
CA ALA A 36 4.81 17.28 -6.32
C ALA A 36 3.45 17.86 -5.88
N MET A 37 2.80 17.26 -4.89
CA MET A 37 1.51 17.70 -4.33
C MET A 37 1.67 18.76 -3.24
N GLN A 38 2.87 18.93 -2.69
CA GLN A 38 3.16 19.85 -1.60
C GLN A 38 2.67 21.29 -1.87
N PRO A 39 2.84 21.89 -3.06
CA PRO A 39 2.30 23.22 -3.36
C PRO A 39 0.77 23.26 -3.39
N LEU A 40 0.12 22.18 -3.84
CA LEU A 40 -1.34 22.07 -3.91
C LEU A 40 -1.95 21.95 -2.50
N LEU A 41 -1.32 21.15 -1.65
CA LEU A 41 -1.69 20.98 -0.23
C LEU A 41 -1.53 22.29 0.56
N GLN A 42 -0.48 23.08 0.26
CA GLN A 42 -0.24 24.38 0.90
C GLN A 42 -1.16 25.50 0.40
N SER A 43 -1.57 25.46 -0.88
CA SER A 43 -2.38 26.53 -1.50
C SER A 43 -3.88 26.40 -1.22
N GLY A 44 -4.34 25.25 -0.74
CA GLY A 44 -5.75 25.05 -0.44
C GLY A 44 -5.97 23.71 0.22
N GLY A 45 -6.06 23.71 1.56
CA GLY A 45 -6.54 22.57 2.32
C GLY A 45 -7.91 22.15 1.80
N HIS A 46 -7.93 21.18 0.89
CA HIS A 46 -9.15 20.47 0.51
C HIS A 46 -9.48 19.52 1.65
N ALA A 47 -10.03 20.08 2.73
CA ALA A 47 -10.87 19.30 3.61
C ALA A 47 -11.93 18.64 2.72
N PRO A 48 -12.06 17.31 2.71
CA PRO A 48 -13.12 16.67 1.97
C PRO A 48 -14.45 17.30 2.45
N PRO A 49 -15.36 17.69 1.55
CA PRO A 49 -16.65 18.22 1.97
C PRO A 49 -17.31 17.19 2.91
N PRO A 50 -17.86 17.61 4.06
CA PRO A 50 -18.52 16.70 4.98
C PRO A 50 -19.71 16.06 4.25
N GLY A 51 -19.55 14.82 3.79
CA GLY A 51 -20.57 14.13 3.00
C GLY A 51 -20.08 13.35 1.78
N ARG A 52 -18.80 13.41 1.38
CA ARG A 52 -18.33 12.50 0.32
C ARG A 52 -18.13 11.08 0.90
N PRO A 53 -18.85 10.06 0.41
CA PRO A 53 -18.60 8.69 0.82
C PRO A 53 -17.15 8.34 0.46
N ALA A 54 -16.43 7.73 1.41
CA ALA A 54 -15.07 7.26 1.18
C ALA A 54 -15.04 6.38 -0.08
N PRO A 55 -14.05 6.56 -0.98
CA PRO A 55 -13.91 5.68 -2.12
C PRO A 55 -13.80 4.23 -1.62
N PRO A 56 -14.43 3.25 -2.31
CA PRO A 56 -14.37 1.87 -1.89
C PRO A 56 -12.89 1.46 -1.77
N ALA A 57 -12.53 0.88 -0.62
CA ALA A 57 -11.17 0.41 -0.40
C ALA A 57 -10.77 -0.50 -1.57
N PRO A 58 -9.56 -0.31 -2.14
CA PRO A 58 -9.13 -1.12 -3.25
C PRO A 58 -9.14 -2.60 -2.85
N THR A 59 -9.46 -3.47 -3.80
CA THR A 59 -9.75 -4.89 -3.56
C THR A 59 -8.63 -5.63 -2.83
N TRP A 60 -7.37 -5.19 -2.98
CA TRP A 60 -6.22 -5.71 -2.25
C TRP A 60 -6.25 -5.38 -0.74
N GLN A 61 -6.84 -4.25 -0.35
CA GLN A 61 -7.03 -3.88 1.05
C GLN A 61 -8.19 -4.67 1.68
N ARG A 62 -9.20 -5.04 0.89
CA ARG A 62 -10.27 -5.97 1.30
C ARG A 62 -9.72 -7.35 1.64
N SER A 63 -8.70 -7.81 0.93
CA SER A 63 -8.01 -9.08 1.20
C SER A 63 -7.12 -9.03 2.46
N ALA A 64 -6.79 -7.83 2.96
CA ALA A 64 -6.00 -7.65 4.17
C ALA A 64 -6.83 -7.58 5.45
N LEU A 65 -8.16 -7.46 5.35
CA LEU A 65 -9.03 -7.59 6.52
C LEU A 65 -9.21 -9.08 6.88
N PRO A 66 -8.95 -9.50 8.13
CA PRO A 66 -9.31 -10.84 8.57
C PRO A 66 -10.84 -11.03 8.45
N PRO A 67 -11.33 -12.24 8.11
CA PRO A 67 -12.77 -12.50 8.10
C PRO A 67 -13.36 -12.15 9.47
N GLY A 68 -14.31 -11.23 9.48
CA GLY A 68 -15.02 -10.85 10.70
C GLY A 68 -15.81 -12.05 11.25
N PRO A 69 -15.98 -12.15 12.58
CA PRO A 69 -16.77 -13.22 13.18
C PRO A 69 -18.21 -13.13 12.66
N GLN A 70 -18.65 -14.13 11.90
CA GLN A 70 -20.05 -14.30 11.59
C GLN A 70 -20.75 -14.74 12.88
N SER A 71 -21.50 -13.83 13.51
CA SER A 71 -22.40 -14.20 14.58
C SER A 71 -23.53 -15.03 13.97
N LEU A 72 -23.66 -16.26 14.47
CA LEU A 72 -24.86 -17.09 14.36
C LEU A 72 -26.03 -16.42 15.09
#